data_AF-A0A1B0FPA8-F1
#
_entry.id   AF-A0A1B0FPA8-F1
#
_cell.length_a   1.000
_cell.length_b   1.000
_cell.length_c   1.000
_cell.angle_alpha   90.00
_cell.angle_beta   90.00
_cell.angle_gamma   90.00
#
_symmetry.space_group_name_H-M   'P 1'
#
loop_
_entity.id
_entity.type
_entity.pdbx_description
1 polymer ?
#
loop_
_entity_poly.entity_id
_entity_poly.type
_entity_poly.pdbx_seq_one_letter_code
_entity_poly.pdbx_strand_id
1 'polypeptide(L)'
;MKEIEEEENKKNGPYKGKAPRKQLATKAARKSAPVTGGVKKPHRYRPGTVALREIRRYQKSTELLICKLPFQRKTKLVSGLFSVNLLSGG
;
A
#
# COMPACT_ATOMS: atom_id res chain seq x y z
N MET A 1 8.69 -7.58 51.90
CA MET A 1 8.55 -7.77 50.44
C MET A 1 7.10 -7.56 50.00
N LYS A 2 6.46 -6.47 50.43
CA LYS A 2 5.14 -6.01 49.99
C LYS A 2 5.12 -4.48 49.91
N GLU A 3 6.23 -3.91 49.41
CA GLU A 3 6.44 -2.46 49.37
C GLU A 3 7.04 -1.98 48.03
N ILE A 4 7.02 -2.82 46.97
CA ILE A 4 7.62 -2.49 45.66
C ILE A 4 6.62 -2.62 44.49
N GLU A 5 5.36 -2.98 44.74
CA GLU A 5 4.38 -3.22 43.64
C GLU A 5 3.37 -2.08 43.42
N GLU A 6 3.46 -0.97 44.15
CA GLU A 6 2.46 0.11 44.08
C GLU A 6 2.82 1.25 43.09
N GLU A 7 3.98 1.21 42.43
CA GLU A 7 4.46 2.31 41.55
C GLU A 7 4.17 2.14 40.03
N GLU A 8 3.51 1.06 39.60
CA GLU A 8 3.14 0.83 38.19
C GLU A 8 1.76 1.43 37.79
N ASN A 9 1.20 2.34 38.60
CA ASN A 9 -0.06 3.03 38.32
C ASN A 9 0.13 4.43 37.71
N LYS A 10 0.52 4.55 36.42
CA LYS A 10 0.35 5.81 35.65
C LYS A 10 0.39 5.70 34.12
N LYS A 11 -0.20 4.69 33.48
CA LYS A 11 -0.26 4.65 31.99
C LYS A 11 -1.59 4.26 31.34
N ASN A 12 -2.69 4.23 32.08
CA ASN A 12 -4.00 3.96 31.50
C ASN A 12 -4.96 5.13 31.77
N GLY A 13 -4.83 6.19 30.98
CA GLY A 13 -5.81 7.28 30.96
C GLY A 13 -7.19 6.77 30.55
N PRO A 14 -8.29 7.39 31.00
CA PRO A 14 -9.62 6.88 30.72
C PRO A 14 -9.92 6.98 29.23
N TYR A 15 -9.92 5.85 28.53
CA TYR A 15 -10.48 5.70 27.20
C TYR A 15 -11.97 6.03 27.25
N LYS A 16 -12.31 7.32 27.12
CA LYS A 16 -13.69 7.77 26.91
C LYS A 16 -14.08 7.49 25.45
N GLY A 17 -14.24 6.21 25.13
CA GLY A 17 -14.88 5.77 23.89
C GLY A 17 -16.32 6.25 23.90
N LYS A 18 -16.66 7.17 22.99
CA LYS A 18 -18.04 7.64 22.82
C LYS A 18 -18.90 6.44 22.42
N ALA A 19 -19.89 6.09 23.25
CA ALA A 19 -20.80 4.98 23.00
C ALA A 19 -21.53 5.12 21.65
N PRO A 20 -21.86 4.00 20.96
CA PRO A 20 -22.51 4.05 19.66
C PRO A 20 -23.96 4.54 19.81
N ARG A 21 -24.22 5.77 19.36
CA ARG A 21 -25.56 6.32 19.28
C ARG A 21 -26.29 5.66 18.10
N LYS A 22 -27.42 4.99 18.34
CA LYS A 22 -28.34 4.50 17.30
C LYS A 22 -28.64 5.64 16.32
N GLN A 23 -28.24 5.50 15.06
CA GLN A 23 -28.55 6.45 13.99
C GLN A 23 -29.63 5.86 13.08
N LEU A 24 -30.80 6.50 13.11
CA LEU A 24 -31.85 6.36 12.10
C LEU A 24 -31.27 6.74 10.74
N ALA A 25 -31.54 5.93 9.72
CA ALA A 25 -31.02 6.11 8.37
C ALA A 25 -31.39 7.49 7.82
N THR A 26 -30.39 8.35 7.66
CA THR A 26 -30.54 9.63 6.95
C THR A 26 -29.85 9.53 5.59
N LYS A 27 -30.65 9.75 4.56
CA LYS A 27 -30.33 9.71 3.13
C LYS A 27 -29.11 10.61 2.83
N ALA A 28 -28.04 10.03 2.31
CA ALA A 28 -26.80 10.75 2.03
C ALA A 28 -26.92 11.64 0.77
N ALA A 29 -27.15 12.94 0.97
CA ALA A 29 -26.80 13.94 -0.03
C ALA A 29 -25.27 14.13 0.00
N ARG A 30 -24.58 13.63 -1.04
CA ARG A 30 -23.14 13.82 -1.21
C ARG A 30 -22.88 15.32 -1.46
N LYS A 31 -22.34 16.01 -0.47
CA LYS A 31 -21.95 17.42 -0.59
C LYS A 31 -20.78 17.54 -1.58
N SER A 32 -21.03 18.19 -2.71
CA SER A 32 -20.02 18.89 -3.49
C SER A 32 -19.59 20.15 -2.73
N ALA A 33 -18.29 20.44 -2.81
CA ALA A 33 -17.56 21.59 -2.26
C ALA A 33 -17.38 21.67 -0.73
N PRO A 34 -16.13 21.83 -0.22
CA PRO A 34 -15.87 22.13 1.18
C PRO A 34 -16.32 23.56 1.52
N VAL A 35 -17.17 23.69 2.52
CA VAL A 35 -17.48 24.96 3.20
C VAL A 35 -16.22 25.47 3.89
N THR A 36 -15.68 26.60 3.39
CA THR A 36 -14.73 27.52 4.03
C THR A 36 -13.87 26.95 5.17
N GLY A 37 -12.77 26.30 4.80
CA GLY A 37 -11.67 25.94 5.67
C GLY A 37 -10.55 25.40 4.78
N GLY A 38 -9.36 26.01 4.83
CA GLY A 38 -8.27 25.75 3.89
C GLY A 38 -8.07 24.26 3.59
N VAL A 39 -7.98 23.92 2.31
CA VAL A 39 -7.81 22.54 1.85
C VAL A 39 -6.60 21.93 2.56
N LYS A 40 -6.83 20.89 3.37
CA LYS A 40 -5.74 20.14 4.00
C LYS A 40 -4.79 19.69 2.91
N LYS A 41 -3.50 20.00 3.06
CA LYS A 41 -2.47 19.61 2.11
C LYS A 41 -2.56 18.09 1.87
N PRO A 42 -2.49 17.61 0.61
CA PRO A 42 -2.45 16.19 0.34
C PRO A 42 -1.34 15.52 1.16
N HIS A 43 -1.69 14.40 1.81
CA HIS A 43 -0.73 13.66 2.60
C HIS A 43 0.38 13.10 1.70
N ARG A 44 1.63 13.49 1.97
CA ARG A 44 2.82 12.97 1.29
C ARG A 44 3.58 12.06 2.25
N TYR A 45 3.83 10.82 1.84
CA TYR A 45 4.67 9.89 2.60
C TYR A 45 6.12 10.38 2.66
N ARG A 46 6.82 10.05 3.75
CA ARG A 46 8.26 10.30 3.87
C ARG A 46 9.02 9.47 2.82
N PRO A 47 10.18 9.95 2.34
CA PRO A 47 11.04 9.14 1.49
C PRO A 47 11.34 7.80 2.16
N GLY A 48 11.37 6.73 1.37
CA GLY A 48 11.57 5.36 1.86
C GLY A 48 10.30 4.66 2.39
N THR A 49 9.25 5.37 2.81
CA THR A 49 8.02 4.72 3.32
C THR A 49 7.33 3.87 2.26
N VAL A 50 7.20 4.39 1.03
CA VAL A 50 6.57 3.65 -0.07
C VAL A 50 7.48 2.51 -0.53
N ALA A 51 8.79 2.73 -0.62
CA ALA A 51 9.76 1.71 -1.01
C ALA A 51 9.74 0.50 -0.06
N LEU A 52 9.75 0.72 1.26
CA LEU A 52 9.69 -0.38 2.23
C LEU A 52 8.38 -1.17 2.13
N ARG A 53 7.26 -0.49 1.83
CA ARG A 53 5.96 -1.14 1.60
C ARG A 53 5.98 -2.02 0.34
N GLU A 54 6.59 -1.53 -0.73
CA GLU A 54 6.72 -2.27 -1.99
C GLU A 54 7.65 -3.48 -1.86
N ILE A 55 8.80 -3.32 -1.19
CA ILE A 55 9.73 -4.43 -0.89
C ILE A 55 8.99 -5.56 -0.14
N ARG A 56 8.25 -5.21 0.92
CA ARG A 56 7.47 -6.20 1.68
C ARG A 56 6.38 -6.86 0.82
N ARG A 57 5.71 -6.12 -0.05
CA ARG A 57 4.69 -6.66 -0.96
C ARG A 57 5.29 -7.69 -1.94
N TYR A 58 6.38 -7.33 -2.59
CA TYR A 58 7.02 -8.18 -3.62
C TYR A 58 7.77 -9.36 -3.04
N GLN A 59 8.24 -9.29 -1.79
CA GLN A 59 8.81 -10.45 -1.11
C GLN A 59 7.74 -11.42 -0.61
N LYS A 60 6.51 -10.95 -0.34
CA LYS A 60 5.39 -11.79 0.11
C LYS A 60 4.72 -12.56 -1.03
N SER A 61 4.77 -12.02 -2.24
CA SER A 61 4.12 -12.58 -3.43
C SER A 61 5.16 -12.98 -4.47
N THR A 62 4.73 -13.74 -5.47
CA THR A 62 5.58 -14.20 -6.58
C THR A 62 5.02 -13.79 -7.93
N GLU A 63 4.26 -12.69 -7.96
CA GLU A 63 3.73 -12.15 -9.20
C GLU A 63 4.85 -11.65 -10.13
N LEU A 64 4.64 -11.75 -11.44
CA LEU A 64 5.62 -11.29 -12.41
C LEU A 64 5.71 -9.76 -12.38
N LEU A 65 6.93 -9.24 -12.16
CA LEU A 65 7.18 -7.80 -12.14
C LEU A 65 7.18 -7.16 -13.53
N ILE A 66 7.30 -7.97 -14.59
CA ILE A 66 7.31 -7.54 -15.98
C ILE A 66 6.10 -8.16 -16.70
N CYS A 67 5.38 -7.35 -17.48
CA CYS A 67 4.23 -7.83 -18.25
C CYS A 67 4.63 -8.93 -19.25
N LYS A 68 3.82 -9.99 -19.33
CA LYS A 68 4.10 -11.18 -20.17
C LYS A 68 4.26 -10.85 -21.66
N LEU A 69 3.33 -10.10 -22.25
CA LEU A 69 3.29 -9.86 -23.69
C LEU A 69 4.52 -9.10 -24.25
N PRO A 70 4.96 -7.96 -23.69
CA PRO A 70 6.16 -7.29 -24.18
C PRO A 70 7.43 -8.12 -23.95
N PHE A 71 7.52 -8.87 -22.84
CA PHE A 71 8.64 -9.77 -22.60
C PHE A 71 8.68 -10.90 -23.64
N GLN A 72 7.53 -11.53 -23.92
CA GLN A 72 7.39 -12.58 -24.94
C GLN A 72 7.75 -12.08 -26.35
N ARG A 73 7.36 -10.85 -26.71
CA ARG A 73 7.74 -10.26 -28.01
C ARG A 73 9.25 -10.08 -28.11
N LYS A 74 9.88 -9.58 -27.04
CA LYS A 74 11.35 -9.42 -26.99
C LYS A 74 12.07 -10.77 -27.10
N THR A 75 11.63 -11.78 -26.36
CA THR A 75 12.29 -13.11 -26.40
C THR A 75 12.16 -13.75 -27.77
N LYS A 76 11.00 -13.63 -28.44
CA LYS A 76 10.81 -14.12 -29.81
C LYS A 76 11.72 -13.41 -30.82
N LEU A 77 11.89 -12.09 -30.70
CA LEU A 77 12.79 -11.33 -31.57
C LEU A 77 14.23 -11.81 -31.43
N VAL A 78 14.72 -11.94 -30.19
CA VAL A 78 16.08 -12.42 -29.92
C VAL A 78 16.26 -13.86 -30.40
N SER A 79 15.32 -14.75 -30.10
CA SER A 79 15.36 -16.14 -30.58
C SER A 79 15.40 -16.24 -32.10
N GLY A 80 14.58 -15.45 -32.80
CA GLY A 80 14.55 -15.42 -34.27
C GLY A 80 15.89 -15.04 -34.87
N LEU A 81 16.58 -14.05 -34.29
CA LEU A 81 17.92 -13.62 -34.74
C LEU A 81 18.95 -14.76 -34.64
N PHE A 82 18.90 -15.61 -33.61
CA PHE A 82 19.83 -16.75 -33.51
C PHE A 82 19.46 -17.90 -34.43
N SER A 83 18.17 -18.22 -34.57
CA SER A 83 17.71 -19.35 -35.39
C SER A 83 17.95 -19.15 -36.89
N VAL A 84 17.79 -17.94 -37.42
CA VAL A 84 18.06 -17.65 -38.84
C VAL A 84 19.55 -17.77 -39.17
N ASN A 85 20.43 -17.40 -38.25
CA ASN A 85 21.88 -17.48 -38.45
C ASN A 85 22.41 -18.92 -38.42
N LEU A 86 21.81 -19.80 -37.62
CA LEU A 86 22.17 -21.22 -37.56
C LEU A 86 21.66 -22.03 -38.76
N LEU A 87 20.60 -21.57 -39.43
CA LEU A 87 20.00 -22.24 -40.60
C LEU A 87 20.52 -21.68 -41.93
N SER A 88 21.14 -20.50 -41.93
CA SER A 88 21.71 -19.84 -43.11
C SER A 88 23.23 -20.02 -43.27
N GLY A 89 23.93 -20.54 -42.25
CA GLY A 89 25.35 -20.89 -42.32
C GLY A 89 25.53 -22.33 -42.79
N GLY A 90 25.52 -22.54 -44.10
CA GLY A 90 26.16 -23.70 -44.74
C GLY A 90 27.66 -23.50 -44.85
#